data_AF-A0A5J5EHD4-F1
#
_entry.id   AF-A0A5J5EHD4-F1
#
_cell.length_a   1.000
_cell.length_b   1.000
_cell.length_c   1.000
_cell.angle_alpha   90.00
_cell.angle_beta   90.00
_cell.angle_gamma   90.00
#
_symmetry.space_group_name_H-M   'P 1'
#
loop_
_entity.id
_entity.type
_entity.pdbx_description
1 polymer ?
#
loop_
_entity_poly.entity_id
_entity_poly.type
_entity_poly.pdbx_seq_one_letter_code
_entity_poly.pdbx_strand_id
1 'polypeptide(L)'
;MHLKGNRAYSYCNYCLCRGIHNGSAIYCPFTPPLDPPTDVINDPSKAQKTGYPWLSHDPQQLPLRSNDDFRRNAAYIASDPGHSAAQRKTGIAGQSILYRLSSIDFPRSFPPDAMHLFYENIVPDMVRYYRG
;
A
#
# COMPACT_ATOMS: atom_id res chain seq x y z
N MET A 1 2.24 -10.63 -3.48
CA MET A 1 2.06 -9.69 -2.34
C MET A 1 0.61 -9.47 -1.91
N HIS A 2 -0.40 -9.58 -2.80
CA HIS A 2 -1.81 -9.29 -2.47
C HIS A 2 -2.00 -7.88 -1.87
N LEU A 3 -1.80 -6.85 -2.67
CA LEU A 3 -2.02 -5.45 -2.30
C LEU A 3 -3.22 -4.88 -3.07
N LYS A 4 -3.95 -3.91 -2.48
CA LYS A 4 -5.18 -3.33 -3.05
C LYS A 4 -4.95 -2.25 -4.11
N GLY A 5 -3.72 -1.74 -4.25
CA GLY A 5 -3.42 -0.62 -5.13
C GLY A 5 -4.17 0.67 -4.74
N ASN A 6 -4.48 1.51 -5.72
CA ASN A 6 -5.05 2.87 -5.59
C ASN A 6 -6.44 2.97 -4.91
N ARG A 7 -7.05 1.86 -4.49
CA ARG A 7 -8.33 1.84 -3.76
C ARG A 7 -8.17 1.72 -2.24
N ALA A 8 -6.94 1.77 -1.73
CA ALA A 8 -6.65 1.73 -0.30
C ALA A 8 -6.06 3.04 0.21
N TYR A 9 -6.33 3.37 1.47
CA TYR A 9 -5.78 4.56 2.12
C TYR A 9 -4.26 4.49 2.23
N SER A 10 -3.73 3.32 2.60
CA SER A 10 -2.29 3.04 2.68
C SER A 10 -1.87 2.17 1.49
N TYR A 11 -2.02 2.69 0.27
CA TYR A 11 -1.76 1.91 -0.95
C TYR A 11 -0.27 1.72 -1.27
N CYS A 12 0.61 2.56 -0.73
CA CYS A 12 2.05 2.42 -0.94
C CYS A 12 2.56 1.10 -0.34
N ASN A 13 3.42 0.41 -1.08
CA ASN A 13 4.01 -0.86 -0.64
C ASN A 13 5.09 -0.64 0.43
N TYR A 14 5.77 0.51 0.38
CA TYR A 14 6.95 0.81 1.21
C TYR A 14 6.63 1.61 2.47
N CYS A 15 5.64 2.50 2.42
CA CYS A 15 5.31 3.40 3.53
C CYS A 15 3.83 3.32 3.91
N LEU A 16 3.52 3.95 5.04
CA LEU A 16 2.20 4.03 5.67
C LEU A 16 1.56 5.42 5.50
N CYS A 17 2.11 6.26 4.61
CA CYS A 17 1.48 7.52 4.22
C CYS A 17 0.06 7.25 3.75
N ARG A 18 -0.88 8.06 4.24
CA ARG A 18 -2.29 7.91 3.89
C ARG A 18 -2.66 8.89 2.79
N GLY A 19 -3.29 8.38 1.75
CA GLY A 19 -3.87 9.23 0.72
C GLY A 19 -5.17 9.91 1.18
N ILE A 20 -5.36 11.11 0.66
CA ILE A 20 -6.56 11.94 0.76
C ILE A 20 -7.60 11.40 -0.22
N HIS A 21 -8.82 11.19 0.24
CA HIS A 21 -9.90 10.63 -0.56
C HIS A 21 -10.85 11.74 -1.04
N ASN A 22 -11.01 11.92 -2.35
CA ASN A 22 -11.87 12.96 -2.93
C ASN A 22 -13.24 12.43 -3.43
N GLY A 23 -13.59 11.18 -3.09
CA GLY A 23 -14.88 10.56 -3.45
C GLY A 23 -14.73 9.49 -4.52
N SER A 24 -13.84 9.68 -5.51
CA SER A 24 -13.62 8.75 -6.62
C SER A 24 -12.20 8.17 -6.66
N ALA A 25 -11.21 8.93 -6.18
CA ALA A 25 -9.81 8.55 -6.17
C ALA A 25 -9.13 8.85 -4.82
N ILE A 26 -8.00 8.20 -4.61
CA ILE A 26 -7.11 8.46 -3.46
C ILE A 26 -5.85 9.12 -4.00
N TYR A 27 -5.55 10.31 -3.50
CA TYR A 27 -4.38 11.11 -3.83
C TYR A 27 -3.43 11.16 -2.62
N CYS A 28 -2.17 10.76 -2.76
CA CYS A 28 -1.20 10.76 -1.66
C CYS A 28 -0.03 11.69 -1.98
N PRO A 29 -0.16 13.00 -1.69
CA PRO A 29 0.96 13.90 -1.80
C PRO A 29 1.85 13.80 -0.55
N PHE A 30 3.14 14.13 -0.69
CA PHE A 30 3.99 14.38 0.49
C PHE A 30 3.61 15.70 1.17
N THR A 31 3.17 16.68 0.39
CA THR A 31 2.68 17.97 0.91
C THR A 31 1.20 18.11 0.61
N PRO A 32 0.33 18.28 1.62
CA PRO A 32 -1.10 18.43 1.38
C PRO A 32 -1.42 19.68 0.56
N PRO A 33 -2.56 19.69 -0.17
CA PRO A 33 -3.01 20.89 -0.86
C PRO A 33 -3.28 22.03 0.13
N LEU A 34 -2.91 23.25 -0.25
CA LEU A 34 -3.08 24.45 0.58
C LEU A 34 -4.55 24.86 0.74
N ASP A 35 -5.37 24.57 -0.28
CA ASP A 35 -6.77 24.97 -0.34
C ASP A 35 -7.69 23.75 -0.13
N PRO A 36 -8.09 23.43 1.12
CA PRO A 36 -9.11 22.42 1.37
C PRO A 36 -10.48 22.88 0.85
N PRO A 37 -11.32 21.98 0.33
CA PRO A 37 -12.70 22.31 -0.05
C PRO A 37 -13.49 22.92 1.11
N THR A 38 -14.29 23.94 0.82
CA THR A 38 -15.05 24.70 1.85
C THR A 38 -15.99 23.81 2.66
N ASP A 39 -16.53 22.75 2.06
CA ASP A 39 -17.40 21.80 2.72
C ASP A 39 -16.66 20.88 3.71
N VAL A 40 -15.35 20.67 3.55
CA VAL A 40 -14.51 19.97 4.53
C VAL A 40 -14.20 20.88 5.72
N ILE A 41 -13.97 22.18 5.48
CA ILE A 41 -13.73 23.17 6.54
C ILE A 41 -14.97 23.35 7.42
N ASN A 42 -16.14 23.44 6.79
CA ASN A 42 -17.39 23.77 7.47
C ASN A 42 -18.11 22.57 8.11
N ASP A 43 -17.79 21.32 7.72
CA ASP A 43 -18.41 20.10 8.24
C ASP A 43 -17.37 19.20 8.96
N PRO A 44 -17.35 19.19 10.31
CA PRO A 44 -16.46 18.34 11.09
C PRO A 44 -16.57 16.84 10.76
N SER A 45 -17.74 16.37 10.35
CA SER A 45 -17.97 14.96 9.99
C SER A 45 -17.27 14.60 8.69
N LYS A 46 -17.25 15.51 7.72
CA LYS A 46 -16.47 15.36 6.48
C LYS A 46 -14.98 15.50 6.72
N ALA A 47 -14.56 16.44 7.56
CA ALA A 47 -13.16 16.59 7.97
C ALA A 47 -12.62 15.29 8.57
N GLN A 48 -13.35 14.68 9.52
CA GLN A 48 -12.94 13.42 10.14
C GLN A 48 -12.87 12.27 9.13
N LYS A 49 -13.83 12.17 8.20
CA LYS A 49 -13.86 11.11 7.17
C LYS A 49 -12.72 11.23 6.17
N THR A 50 -12.33 12.45 5.80
CA THR A 50 -11.24 12.73 4.84
C THR A 50 -9.86 12.80 5.49
N GLY A 51 -9.81 12.80 6.83
CA GLY A 51 -8.57 12.89 7.60
C GLY A 51 -7.98 14.30 7.64
N TYR A 52 -8.82 15.34 7.56
CA TYR A 52 -8.42 16.74 7.71
C TYR A 52 -8.26 17.12 9.20
N PRO A 53 -7.25 17.93 9.58
CA PRO A 53 -6.16 18.46 8.75
C PRO A 53 -5.19 17.37 8.30
N TRP A 54 -4.79 17.43 7.03
CA TRP A 54 -3.90 16.43 6.45
C TRP A 54 -2.46 16.61 6.93
N LEU A 55 -1.76 15.51 7.20
CA LEU A 55 -0.35 15.56 7.59
C LEU A 55 0.53 15.87 6.38
N SER A 56 1.51 16.75 6.60
CA SER A 56 2.67 16.87 5.72
C SER A 56 3.68 15.78 6.08
N HIS A 57 4.25 15.13 5.07
CA HIS A 57 5.23 14.08 5.22
C HIS A 57 6.59 14.56 4.73
N ASP A 58 7.61 14.52 5.59
CA ASP A 58 9.00 14.71 5.18
C ASP A 58 9.45 13.51 4.32
N PRO A 59 9.86 13.73 3.06
CA PRO A 59 10.37 12.66 2.20
C PRO A 59 11.56 11.89 2.79
N GLN A 60 12.34 12.50 3.68
CA GLN A 60 13.49 11.86 4.34
C GLN A 60 13.09 11.06 5.59
N GLN A 61 11.90 11.27 6.12
CA GLN A 61 11.40 10.64 7.35
C GLN A 61 10.00 10.05 7.16
N LEU A 62 9.83 9.30 6.07
CA LEU A 62 8.56 8.63 5.78
C LEU A 62 8.27 7.53 6.82
N PRO A 63 7.01 7.33 7.21
CA PRO A 63 6.60 6.22 8.06
C PRO A 63 6.69 4.91 7.25
N LEU A 64 7.87 4.28 7.23
CA LEU A 64 8.09 3.04 6.49
C LEU A 64 7.27 1.89 7.08
N ARG A 65 6.85 0.98 6.21
CA ARG A 65 6.09 -0.20 6.58
C ARG A 65 7.04 -1.25 7.14
N SER A 66 6.74 -1.77 8.33
CA SER A 66 7.45 -2.92 8.90
C SER A 66 6.98 -4.24 8.29
N ASN A 67 7.91 -5.19 8.10
CA ASN A 67 7.59 -6.55 7.67
C ASN A 67 6.70 -7.28 8.69
N ASP A 68 6.94 -7.08 9.98
CA ASP A 68 6.15 -7.71 11.03
C ASP A 68 4.72 -7.18 11.04
N ASP A 69 4.56 -5.87 10.88
CA ASP A 69 3.24 -5.23 10.74
C ASP A 69 2.53 -5.73 9.49
N PHE A 70 3.25 -5.83 8.37
CA PHE A 70 2.70 -6.38 7.14
C PHE A 70 2.17 -7.80 7.38
N ARG A 71 3.00 -8.67 7.96
CA ARG A 71 2.67 -10.08 8.18
C ARG A 71 1.47 -10.24 9.11
N ARG A 72 1.45 -9.51 10.24
CA ARG A 72 0.31 -9.50 11.17
C ARG A 72 -0.98 -9.08 10.49
N ASN A 73 -0.96 -7.98 9.73
CA ASN A 73 -2.14 -7.51 9.02
C ASN A 73 -2.59 -8.49 7.91
N ALA A 74 -1.64 -9.10 7.19
CA ALA A 74 -1.95 -10.09 6.16
C ALA A 74 -2.60 -11.35 6.75
N ALA A 75 -2.09 -11.83 7.89
CA ALA A 75 -2.69 -12.96 8.60
C ALA A 75 -4.09 -12.64 9.14
N TYR A 76 -4.26 -11.45 9.72
CA TYR A 76 -5.57 -10.98 10.19
C TYR A 76 -6.60 -10.87 9.06
N ILE A 77 -6.21 -10.33 7.91
CA ILE A 77 -7.10 -10.23 6.74
C ILE A 77 -7.43 -11.62 6.18
N ALA A 78 -6.48 -12.56 6.22
CA ALA A 78 -6.70 -13.92 5.72
C ALA A 78 -7.58 -14.77 6.64
N SER A 79 -7.75 -14.40 7.93
CA SER A 79 -8.55 -15.19 8.86
C SER A 79 -10.06 -15.07 8.63
N ASP A 80 -10.53 -14.03 7.94
CA ASP A 80 -11.95 -13.88 7.57
C ASP A 80 -12.08 -13.03 6.28
N PRO A 81 -12.81 -13.51 5.24
CA PRO A 81 -13.12 -12.76 4.02
C PRO A 81 -13.82 -11.40 4.24
N GLY A 82 -14.46 -11.18 5.39
CA GLY A 82 -15.21 -9.97 5.75
C GLY A 82 -14.36 -8.72 6.03
N HIS A 83 -13.03 -8.84 6.09
CA HIS A 83 -12.12 -7.75 6.47
C HIS A 83 -11.89 -6.66 5.40
N SER A 84 -12.89 -6.35 4.57
CA SER A 84 -12.81 -5.34 3.50
C SER A 84 -12.38 -3.95 3.98
N ALA A 85 -12.80 -3.56 5.19
CA ALA A 85 -12.40 -2.31 5.83
C ALA A 85 -10.92 -2.32 6.23
N ALA A 86 -10.43 -3.43 6.80
CA ALA A 86 -9.02 -3.59 7.14
C ALA A 86 -8.16 -3.58 5.87
N GLN A 87 -8.58 -4.29 4.82
CA GLN A 87 -7.90 -4.27 3.52
C GLN A 87 -7.79 -2.86 2.94
N ARG A 88 -8.88 -2.08 3.03
CA ARG A 88 -8.89 -0.68 2.55
C ARG A 88 -8.01 0.22 3.40
N LYS A 89 -7.89 -0.04 4.71
CA LYS A 89 -7.05 0.73 5.64
C LYS A 89 -5.56 0.43 5.45
N THR A 90 -5.18 -0.84 5.39
CA THR A 90 -3.79 -1.30 5.33
C THR A 90 -3.23 -1.36 3.90
N GLY A 91 -4.11 -1.40 2.89
CA GLY A 91 -3.73 -1.65 1.51
C GLY A 91 -3.33 -3.09 1.21
N ILE A 92 -3.45 -4.00 2.18
CA ILE A 92 -3.20 -5.43 1.99
C ILE A 92 -4.52 -6.07 1.60
N ALA A 93 -4.57 -6.78 0.47
CA ALA A 93 -5.74 -7.52 0.02
C ALA A 93 -5.82 -8.93 0.65
N GLY A 94 -4.69 -9.49 1.08
CA GLY A 94 -4.67 -10.82 1.70
C GLY A 94 -3.26 -11.35 1.93
N GLN A 95 -3.18 -12.64 2.24
CA GLN A 95 -1.92 -13.32 2.50
C GLN A 95 -1.30 -13.84 1.21
N SER A 96 -0.03 -13.50 0.97
CA SER A 96 0.72 -13.97 -0.20
C SER A 96 1.11 -15.44 -0.08
N ILE A 97 1.23 -16.16 -1.19
CA ILE A 97 1.75 -17.54 -1.20
C ILE A 97 3.16 -17.65 -0.58
N LEU A 98 3.96 -16.59 -0.71
CA LEU A 98 5.31 -16.46 -0.16
C LEU A 98 5.34 -16.17 1.36
N TYR A 99 4.18 -16.09 2.04
CA TYR A 99 4.10 -15.67 3.44
C TYR A 99 4.94 -16.53 4.39
N ARG A 100 5.02 -17.83 4.14
CA ARG A 100 5.76 -18.76 5.02
C ARG A 100 7.28 -18.64 4.88
N LEU A 101 7.79 -17.95 3.86
CA LEU A 101 9.22 -17.76 3.67
C LEU A 101 9.71 -16.68 4.63
N SER A 102 10.51 -17.07 5.63
CA SER A 102 11.06 -16.14 6.63
C SER A 102 12.09 -15.17 6.06
N SER A 103 12.76 -15.55 4.97
CA SER A 103 13.72 -14.72 4.24
C SER A 103 13.10 -13.56 3.46
N ILE A 104 11.77 -13.52 3.32
CA ILE A 104 11.06 -12.47 2.59
C ILE A 104 10.66 -11.33 3.51
N ASP A 105 11.09 -10.13 3.14
CA ASP A 105 10.60 -8.88 3.68
C ASP A 105 9.58 -8.30 2.71
N PHE A 106 8.28 -8.32 3.05
CA PHE A 106 7.25 -7.94 2.09
C PHE A 106 7.34 -6.49 1.60
N PRO A 107 7.54 -5.49 2.48
CA PRO A 107 7.76 -4.12 2.04
C PRO A 107 9.02 -3.92 1.17
N ARG A 108 10.10 -4.71 1.38
CA ARG A 108 11.42 -4.43 0.77
C ARG A 108 11.85 -5.41 -0.34
N SER A 109 11.31 -6.62 -0.39
CA SER A 109 11.74 -7.67 -1.33
C SER A 109 11.13 -7.55 -2.73
N PHE A 110 10.16 -6.65 -2.94
CA PHE A 110 9.46 -6.52 -4.22
C PHE A 110 9.47 -5.07 -4.73
N PRO A 111 10.58 -4.62 -5.36
CA PRO A 111 10.65 -3.30 -5.98
C PRO A 111 9.52 -3.12 -7.01
N PRO A 112 9.08 -1.87 -7.31
CA PRO A 112 7.97 -1.64 -8.25
C PRO A 112 8.27 -2.20 -9.63
N ASP A 113 9.56 -2.23 -9.98
CA ASP A 113 10.07 -2.71 -11.24
C ASP A 113 10.52 -4.18 -11.21
N ALA A 114 10.28 -4.90 -10.10
CA ALA A 114 10.59 -6.33 -10.00
C ALA A 114 9.91 -7.13 -11.13
N MET A 115 8.68 -6.75 -11.49
CA MET A 115 7.93 -7.45 -12.53
C MET A 115 8.62 -7.34 -13.89
N HIS A 116 9.00 -6.14 -14.34
CA HIS A 116 9.74 -6.02 -15.61
C HIS A 116 11.11 -6.67 -15.50
N LEU A 117 11.86 -6.42 -14.41
CA LEU A 117 13.19 -6.98 -14.22
C LEU A 117 13.21 -8.51 -14.32
N PHE A 118 12.31 -9.21 -13.61
CA PHE A 118 12.27 -10.67 -13.62
C PHE A 118 11.65 -11.24 -14.90
N TYR A 119 10.53 -10.70 -15.37
CA TYR A 119 9.80 -11.33 -16.48
C TYR A 119 10.35 -10.99 -17.86
N GLU A 120 10.96 -9.80 -18.05
CA GLU A 120 11.54 -9.42 -19.34
C GLU A 120 12.97 -9.93 -19.50
N ASN A 121 13.75 -9.97 -18.41
CA ASN A 121 15.16 -10.35 -18.49
C ASN A 121 15.42 -11.78 -17.98
N ILE A 122 14.96 -12.12 -16.77
CA ILE A 122 15.36 -13.38 -16.12
C ILE A 122 14.58 -14.57 -16.66
N VAL A 123 13.27 -14.45 -16.86
CA VAL A 123 12.42 -15.58 -17.30
C VAL A 123 12.82 -16.10 -18.69
N PRO A 124 13.07 -15.26 -19.71
CA PRO A 124 13.53 -15.76 -21.01
C PRO A 124 14.85 -16.52 -20.91
N ASP A 125 15.80 -16.03 -20.11
CA ASP A 125 17.08 -16.68 -19.90
C ASP A 125 16.94 -18.01 -19.15
N MET A 126 16.07 -18.07 -18.13
CA MET A 126 15.74 -19.33 -17.44
C MET A 126 15.13 -20.35 -18.40
N VAL A 127 14.24 -19.93 -19.29
CA VAL A 127 13.60 -20.80 -20.28
C VAL A 127 14.61 -21.28 -21.32
N ARG A 128 15.52 -20.40 -21.78
CA ARG A 128 16.62 -20.79 -22.68
C ARG A 128 17.53 -21.81 -22.00
N TYR A 129 18.00 -21.51 -20.79
CA TYR A 129 18.84 -22.41 -20.00
C TYR A 129 18.17 -23.78 -19.78
N TYR A 130 16.87 -23.80 -19.47
CA TYR A 130 16.12 -25.04 -19.30
C TYR A 130 15.98 -25.85 -20.60
N ARG A 131 15.91 -25.18 -21.75
CA ARG A 131 15.73 -25.82 -23.07
C ARG A 131 17.05 -26.30 -23.69
N GLY A 132 18.19 -25.85 -23.19
CA GLY A 132 19.52 -26.11 -23.77
C GLY A 132 19.90 -25.01 -24.75
#